data_AF-A0A2G9V1X8-F1
#
_entry.id   AF-A0A2G9V1X8-F1
#
_cell.length_a   1.000
_cell.length_b   1.000
_cell.length_c   1.000
_cell.angle_alpha   90.00
_cell.angle_beta   90.00
_cell.angle_gamma   90.00
#
_symmetry.space_group_name_H-M   'P 1'
#
loop_
_entity.id
_entity.type
_entity.pdbx_description
1 polymer ?
#
loop_
_entity_poly.entity_id
_entity_poly.type
_entity_poly.pdbx_seq_one_letter_code
_entity_poly.pdbx_strand_id
1 'polypeptide(L)'
;MNPGLVRTREKGALSRLTLALFEDSGWYKVNYDKAEDMMWGRNLGCGFAKQSCLTWMKKNLENPYPFCNTYADVRCSTKRLAKFRCDLVENSTISLPDEYNYNVETLYHDKNGRQVVGYGPLETADYCPFYRIEWEKGYNTKCTHSPNMYYRNFSPEKAIA
;
A
#
# COMPACT_ATOMS: atom_id res chain seq x y z
N MET A 1 -12.61 -21.65 -21.14
CA MET A 1 -12.87 -20.48 -20.29
C MET A 1 -13.28 -20.99 -18.93
N ASN A 2 -12.49 -20.72 -17.88
CA ASN A 2 -12.75 -21.24 -16.54
C ASN A 2 -13.23 -20.07 -15.65
N PRO A 3 -14.50 -20.03 -15.23
CA PRO A 3 -15.10 -18.86 -14.57
C PRO A 3 -14.67 -18.65 -13.10
N GLY A 4 -13.79 -19.49 -12.56
CA GLY A 4 -13.41 -19.48 -11.14
C GLY A 4 -12.20 -18.63 -10.72
N LEU A 5 -11.50 -17.99 -11.66
CA LEU A 5 -10.34 -17.15 -11.34
C LEU A 5 -10.69 -15.70 -11.66
N VAL A 6 -11.39 -15.05 -10.73
CA VAL A 6 -11.42 -13.58 -10.75
C VAL A 6 -10.01 -13.13 -10.42
N ARG A 7 -9.24 -12.84 -11.47
CA ARG A 7 -8.03 -12.01 -11.37
C ARG A 7 -8.46 -10.75 -10.65
N THR A 8 -8.12 -10.60 -9.39
CA THR A 8 -8.12 -9.28 -8.76
C THR A 8 -7.18 -8.43 -9.62
N ARG A 9 -7.75 -7.48 -10.35
CA ARG A 9 -7.07 -6.51 -11.22
C ARG A 9 -6.25 -5.49 -10.40
N GLU A 10 -5.71 -5.92 -9.26
CA GLU A 10 -4.78 -5.18 -8.42
C GLU A 10 -3.37 -5.79 -8.54
N LYS A 11 -3.15 -6.71 -9.50
CA LYS A 11 -1.83 -7.11 -9.97
C LYS A 11 -1.37 -6.13 -11.05
N GLY A 12 -0.49 -5.20 -10.69
CA GLY A 12 0.28 -4.31 -11.59
C GLY A 12 -0.54 -3.55 -12.63
N ALA A 13 -0.62 -2.22 -12.51
CA ALA A 13 -1.24 -1.40 -13.55
C ALA A 13 -0.23 -1.09 -14.66
N LEU A 14 -0.60 -1.31 -15.93
CA LEU A 14 0.09 -0.67 -17.05
C LEU A 14 -0.29 0.82 -17.08
N SER A 15 0.26 1.56 -16.13
CA SER A 15 -0.13 2.94 -15.83
C SER A 15 0.45 3.94 -16.82
N ARG A 16 -0.02 5.19 -16.74
CA ARG A 16 0.57 6.30 -17.50
C ARG A 16 2.08 6.47 -17.23
N LEU A 17 2.60 6.08 -16.05
CA LEU A 17 4.03 6.12 -15.75
C LEU A 17 4.81 5.11 -16.60
N THR A 18 4.33 3.87 -16.68
CA THR A 18 4.97 2.82 -17.48
C THR A 18 4.89 3.13 -18.97
N LEU A 19 3.74 3.67 -19.40
CA LEU A 19 3.53 4.12 -20.77
C LEU A 19 4.46 5.28 -21.15
N ALA A 20 4.66 6.26 -20.25
CA ALA A 20 5.61 7.34 -20.46
C ALA A 20 7.05 6.83 -20.60
N LEU A 21 7.46 5.89 -19.74
CA LEU A 21 8.78 5.24 -19.86
C LEU A 21 8.97 4.58 -21.24
N PHE A 22 7.94 3.92 -21.78
CA PHE A 22 8.02 3.33 -23.12
C PHE A 22 8.09 4.37 -24.23
N GLU A 23 7.39 5.48 -24.10
CA GLU A 23 7.46 6.60 -25.06
C GLU A 23 8.85 7.26 -25.02
N ASP A 24 9.38 7.56 -23.83
CA ASP A 24 10.69 8.19 -23.63
C ASP A 24 11.86 7.30 -24.08
N SER A 25 11.68 5.98 -24.12
CA SER A 25 12.68 5.06 -24.67
C SER A 25 12.88 5.23 -26.18
N GLY A 26 11.92 5.83 -26.89
CA GLY A 26 11.93 5.98 -28.35
C GLY A 26 11.61 4.71 -29.12
N TRP A 27 11.40 3.56 -28.46
CA TRP A 27 11.09 2.29 -29.12
C TRP A 27 9.60 2.12 -29.44
N TYR A 28 8.72 2.84 -28.74
CA TYR A 28 7.28 2.64 -28.81
C TYR A 28 6.54 3.95 -29.07
N LYS A 29 5.55 3.90 -29.96
CA LYS A 29 4.50 4.92 -30.03
C LYS A 29 3.34 4.47 -29.15
N VAL A 30 3.08 5.22 -28.08
CA VAL A 30 2.19 4.78 -27.01
C VAL A 30 0.79 5.36 -27.17
N ASN A 31 -0.23 4.55 -26.85
CA ASN A 31 -1.62 5.01 -26.75
C ASN A 31 -2.02 5.12 -25.26
N TYR A 32 -2.01 6.35 -24.74
CA TYR A 32 -2.36 6.63 -23.36
C TYR A 32 -3.83 6.37 -22.99
N ASP A 33 -4.74 6.24 -23.96
CA ASP A 33 -6.14 5.87 -23.70
C ASP A 33 -6.27 4.42 -23.22
N LYS A 34 -5.21 3.61 -23.35
CA LYS A 34 -5.12 2.25 -22.84
C LYS A 34 -4.46 2.17 -21.46
N ALA A 35 -4.07 3.30 -20.87
CA ALA A 35 -3.46 3.31 -19.55
C ALA A 35 -4.46 2.79 -18.49
N GLU A 36 -3.96 1.93 -17.60
CA GLU A 36 -4.71 1.47 -16.45
C GLU A 36 -4.55 2.45 -15.27
N ASP A 37 -5.61 2.58 -14.47
CA ASP A 37 -5.58 3.44 -13.29
C ASP A 37 -4.69 2.83 -12.19
N MET A 38 -3.64 3.55 -11.80
CA MET A 38 -2.88 3.27 -10.59
C MET A 38 -3.42 4.11 -9.44
N MET A 39 -4.08 3.46 -8.48
CA MET A 39 -4.68 4.14 -7.32
C MET A 39 -3.65 4.49 -6.24
N TRP A 40 -2.59 3.69 -6.12
CA TRP A 40 -1.50 3.94 -5.18
C TRP A 40 -0.82 5.27 -5.51
N GLY A 41 -0.75 6.19 -4.55
CA GLY A 41 -0.14 7.50 -4.74
C GLY A 41 -0.97 8.54 -5.51
N ARG A 42 -2.14 8.17 -6.06
CA ARG A 42 -2.94 9.07 -6.90
C ARG A 42 -3.45 10.27 -6.10
N ASN A 43 -3.21 11.47 -6.64
CA ASN A 43 -3.66 12.75 -6.08
C ASN A 43 -3.10 13.07 -4.68
N LEU A 44 -2.04 12.41 -4.21
CA LEU A 44 -1.43 12.67 -2.90
C LEU A 44 -0.43 13.85 -2.91
N GLY A 45 -0.11 14.37 -4.10
CA GLY A 45 0.69 15.58 -4.29
C GLY A 45 2.19 15.42 -4.04
N CYS A 46 2.90 16.55 -4.09
CA CYS A 46 4.37 16.57 -4.00
C CYS A 46 4.89 16.15 -2.62
N GLY A 47 4.12 16.38 -1.55
CA GLY A 47 4.51 15.96 -0.21
C GLY A 47 4.71 14.44 -0.14
N PHE A 48 3.77 13.67 -0.69
CA PHE A 48 3.91 12.22 -0.83
C PHE A 48 5.10 11.82 -1.71
N ALA A 49 5.24 12.44 -2.88
CA ALA A 49 6.20 12.01 -3.89
C ALA A 49 7.66 12.38 -3.58
N LYS A 50 7.90 13.39 -2.73
CA LYS A 50 9.24 13.95 -2.50
C LYS A 50 9.72 13.88 -1.04
N GLN A 51 8.84 13.59 -0.08
CA GLN A 51 9.22 13.49 1.34
C GLN A 51 9.27 12.02 1.76
N SER A 52 9.90 11.75 2.90
CA SER A 52 9.95 10.39 3.45
C SER A 52 8.56 9.91 3.88
N CYS A 53 8.37 8.60 3.90
CA CYS A 53 7.15 8.00 4.45
C CYS A 53 6.94 8.35 5.93
N LEU A 54 8.01 8.58 6.69
CA LEU A 54 7.93 9.10 8.05
C LEU A 54 7.22 10.45 8.09
N THR A 55 7.63 11.40 7.25
CA THR A 55 6.98 12.72 7.17
C THR A 55 5.52 12.58 6.75
N TRP A 56 5.22 11.72 5.78
CA TRP A 56 3.85 11.46 5.34
C TRP A 56 2.98 10.88 6.47
N MET A 57 3.45 9.82 7.14
CA MET A 57 2.67 9.15 8.18
C MET A 57 2.46 10.03 9.41
N LYS A 58 3.45 10.85 9.80
CA LYS A 58 3.29 11.84 10.87
C LYS A 58 2.16 12.84 10.58
N LYS A 59 2.02 13.25 9.31
CA LYS A 59 0.95 14.16 8.90
C LYS A 59 -0.41 13.47 8.81
N ASN A 60 -0.42 12.16 8.55
CA ASN A 60 -1.63 11.38 8.26
C ASN A 60 -1.83 10.22 9.25
N LEU A 61 -1.66 10.45 10.56
CA LEU A 61 -1.64 9.37 11.57
C LEU A 61 -2.87 8.47 11.56
N GLU A 62 -4.06 9.04 11.35
CA GLU A 62 -5.32 8.28 11.32
C GLU A 62 -5.53 7.48 10.02
N ASN A 63 -4.95 7.96 8.92
CA ASN A 63 -5.13 7.39 7.58
C ASN A 63 -3.85 7.56 6.74
N PRO A 64 -2.77 6.82 7.06
CA PRO A 64 -1.48 6.98 6.39
C PRO A 64 -1.43 6.38 4.98
N TYR A 65 -2.58 5.94 4.43
CA TYR A 65 -2.64 5.29 3.12
C TYR A 65 -1.87 6.11 2.07
N PRO A 66 -1.02 5.48 1.24
CA PRO A 66 -0.90 4.02 1.07
C PRO A 66 0.04 3.32 2.06
N PHE A 67 0.79 4.06 2.87
CA PHE A 67 1.59 3.52 3.95
C PHE A 67 0.70 3.02 5.10
N CYS A 68 1.32 2.39 6.10
CA CYS A 68 0.61 1.90 7.28
C CYS A 68 1.47 2.03 8.54
N ASN A 69 0.82 2.31 9.67
CA ASN A 69 1.48 2.51 10.95
C ASN A 69 0.96 1.57 12.05
N THR A 70 -0.02 0.72 11.75
CA THR A 70 -0.59 -0.23 12.70
C THR A 70 -0.18 -1.67 12.35
N TYR A 71 0.51 -2.33 13.27
CA TYR A 71 0.98 -3.72 13.09
C TYR A 71 -0.19 -4.67 12.86
N ALA A 72 -0.01 -5.54 11.87
CA ALA A 72 -0.98 -6.55 11.43
C ALA A 72 -2.38 -5.99 11.10
N ASP A 73 -2.51 -4.68 10.82
CA ASP A 73 -3.77 -4.08 10.39
C ASP A 73 -4.19 -4.63 9.03
N VAL A 74 -5.49 -4.82 8.87
CA VAL A 74 -6.09 -5.41 7.69
C VAL A 74 -7.27 -4.58 7.25
N ARG A 75 -7.27 -4.21 5.99
CA ARG A 75 -8.23 -3.30 5.37
C ARG A 75 -8.66 -3.84 4.02
N CYS A 76 -9.76 -3.33 3.49
CA CYS A 76 -10.23 -3.65 2.16
C CYS A 76 -9.95 -2.52 1.18
N SER A 77 -9.69 -2.84 -0.10
CA SER A 77 -9.77 -1.82 -1.14
C SER A 77 -11.14 -1.16 -1.12
N THR A 78 -11.21 0.07 -1.62
CA THR A 78 -12.46 0.84 -1.72
C THR A 78 -13.57 0.05 -2.44
N LYS A 79 -13.21 -0.71 -3.48
CA LYS A 79 -14.13 -1.58 -4.23
C LYS A 79 -14.35 -2.95 -3.58
N ARG A 80 -13.74 -3.23 -2.43
CA ARG A 80 -13.79 -4.49 -1.68
C ARG A 80 -13.38 -5.72 -2.50
N LEU A 81 -12.57 -5.49 -3.54
CA LEU A 81 -12.11 -6.55 -4.44
C LEU A 81 -10.91 -7.30 -3.86
N ALA A 82 -10.19 -6.71 -2.90
CA ALA A 82 -9.17 -7.42 -2.15
C ALA A 82 -9.02 -6.91 -0.71
N LYS A 83 -8.40 -7.77 0.08
CA LYS A 83 -7.93 -7.56 1.44
C LYS A 83 -6.45 -7.20 1.38
N PHE A 84 -6.10 -6.11 2.04
CA PHE A 84 -4.74 -5.63 2.22
C PHE A 84 -4.32 -5.81 3.67
N ARG A 85 -3.07 -6.20 3.87
CA ARG A 85 -2.43 -6.27 5.17
C ARG A 85 -1.31 -5.23 5.21
N CYS A 86 -1.20 -4.53 6.32
CA CYS A 86 -0.02 -3.72 6.63
C CYS A 86 1.19 -4.64 6.76
N ASP A 87 2.23 -4.41 5.97
CA ASP A 87 3.42 -5.26 5.96
C ASP A 87 4.47 -4.86 7.00
N LEU A 88 4.14 -3.97 7.93
CA LEU A 88 4.96 -3.65 9.10
C LEU A 88 5.34 -4.93 9.84
N VAL A 89 6.64 -5.16 9.98
CA VAL A 89 7.22 -6.25 10.76
C VAL A 89 7.65 -5.69 12.10
N GLU A 90 7.13 -6.26 13.18
CA GLU A 90 7.52 -5.95 14.55
C GLU A 90 8.77 -6.77 14.95
N ASN A 91 9.62 -6.18 15.81
CA ASN A 91 10.68 -6.89 16.55
C ASN A 91 11.67 -7.67 15.65
N SER A 92 12.26 -6.98 14.68
CA SER A 92 13.34 -7.57 13.88
C SER A 92 14.70 -7.43 14.54
N THR A 93 15.48 -8.50 14.44
CA THR A 93 16.93 -8.51 14.69
C THR A 93 17.73 -7.76 13.62
N ILE A 94 17.07 -7.21 12.60
CA ILE A 94 17.70 -6.46 11.51
C ILE A 94 18.07 -5.06 11.99
N SER A 95 19.34 -4.71 11.81
CA SER A 95 19.83 -3.34 11.92
C SER A 95 19.69 -2.67 10.56
N LEU A 96 18.77 -1.72 10.46
CA LEU A 96 18.65 -0.85 9.29
C LEU A 96 19.64 0.32 9.41
N PRO A 97 20.14 0.86 8.28
CA PRO A 97 20.78 2.16 8.27
C PRO A 97 19.87 3.24 8.87
N ASP A 98 20.46 4.23 9.55
CA ASP A 98 19.71 5.28 10.25
C ASP A 98 18.74 6.05 9.32
N GLU A 99 19.11 6.20 8.04
CA GLU A 99 18.27 6.79 6.98
C GLU A 99 16.90 6.10 6.83
N TYR A 100 16.86 4.78 7.01
CA TYR A 100 15.66 3.96 6.86
C TYR A 100 15.02 3.59 8.20
N ASN A 101 15.56 4.11 9.30
CA ASN A 101 15.00 3.91 10.62
C ASN A 101 13.90 4.95 10.91
N TYR A 102 12.66 4.61 10.57
CA TYR A 102 11.51 5.49 10.78
C TYR A 102 10.89 5.42 12.18
N ASN A 103 11.51 4.70 13.13
CA ASN A 103 10.94 4.51 14.46
C ASN A 103 10.99 5.82 15.27
N VAL A 104 9.82 6.38 15.53
CA VAL A 104 9.62 7.55 16.41
C VAL A 104 8.47 7.27 17.37
N GLU A 105 8.42 8.02 18.47
CA GLU A 105 7.32 7.93 19.42
C GLU A 105 5.96 8.09 18.73
N THR A 106 4.98 7.28 19.12
CA THR A 106 3.59 7.29 18.64
C THR A 106 3.34 6.91 17.18
N LEU A 107 4.38 6.69 16.35
CA LEU A 107 4.16 6.32 14.97
C LEU A 107 3.62 4.90 14.85
N TYR A 108 4.43 3.90 15.19
CA TYR A 108 4.06 2.49 15.05
C TYR A 108 3.40 1.96 16.31
N HIS A 109 2.26 1.30 16.12
CA HIS A 109 1.49 0.71 17.21
C HIS A 109 0.85 -0.63 16.84
N ASP A 110 0.55 -1.46 17.83
CA ASP A 110 -0.28 -2.65 17.66
C ASP A 110 -1.78 -2.29 17.61
N LYS A 111 -2.63 -3.29 17.39
CA LYS A 111 -4.10 -3.09 17.38
C LYS A 111 -4.69 -2.63 18.72
N ASN A 112 -3.94 -2.72 19.81
CA ASN A 112 -4.33 -2.27 21.14
C ASN A 112 -3.78 -0.87 21.44
N GLY A 113 -3.10 -0.21 20.50
CA GLY A 113 -2.49 1.11 20.66
C GLY A 113 -1.15 1.09 21.41
N ARG A 114 -0.54 -0.08 21.63
CA ARG A 114 0.79 -0.16 22.25
C ARG A 114 1.84 0.19 21.21
N GLN A 115 2.79 1.04 21.57
CA GLN A 115 3.91 1.37 20.69
C GLN A 115 4.72 0.12 20.35
N VAL A 116 5.09 -0.02 19.08
CA VAL A 116 5.94 -1.09 18.59
C VAL A 116 7.15 -0.51 17.86
N VAL A 117 8.23 -1.30 17.78
CA VAL A 117 9.40 -0.99 16.96
C VAL A 117 9.38 -1.93 15.77
N GLY A 118 9.50 -1.36 14.58
CA GLY A 118 9.36 -2.12 13.34
C GLY A 118 9.79 -1.37 12.08
N TYR A 119 9.57 -2.03 10.95
CA TYR A 119 9.96 -1.55 9.61
C TYR A 119 9.15 -2.28 8.52
N GLY A 120 9.14 -1.72 7.32
CA GLY A 120 8.66 -2.41 6.12
C GLY A 120 9.75 -3.33 5.55
N PRO A 121 9.43 -4.56 5.12
CA PRO A 121 10.44 -5.57 4.76
C PRO A 121 11.08 -5.38 3.37
N LEU A 122 10.62 -4.41 2.58
CA LEU A 122 11.02 -4.24 1.18
C LEU A 122 11.98 -3.06 1.01
N GLU A 123 13.21 -3.36 0.58
CA GLU A 123 14.23 -2.37 0.23
C GLU A 123 13.77 -1.44 -0.92
N THR A 124 13.07 -1.97 -1.92
CA THR A 124 12.52 -1.18 -3.04
C THR A 124 11.41 -0.21 -2.64
N ALA A 125 10.94 -0.29 -1.40
CA ALA A 125 10.01 0.65 -0.81
C ALA A 125 10.69 1.48 0.29
N ASP A 126 12.02 1.59 0.26
CA ASP A 126 12.86 2.28 1.25
C ASP A 126 12.56 1.84 2.69
N TYR A 127 12.21 0.56 2.88
CA TYR A 127 11.75 -0.02 4.14
C TYR A 127 10.52 0.67 4.77
N CYS A 128 9.76 1.43 4.00
CA CYS A 128 8.49 2.02 4.42
C CYS A 128 7.41 0.94 4.49
N PRO A 129 6.70 0.78 5.62
CA PRO A 129 5.58 -0.15 5.71
C PRO A 129 4.38 0.39 4.92
N PHE A 130 3.75 -0.48 4.12
CA PHE A 130 2.58 -0.14 3.32
C PHE A 130 1.57 -1.28 3.25
N TYR A 131 0.36 -0.93 2.80
CA TYR A 131 -0.69 -1.91 2.62
C TYR A 131 -0.47 -2.72 1.34
N ARG A 132 -0.22 -4.02 1.49
CA ARG A 132 -0.05 -4.96 0.37
C ARG A 132 -1.19 -5.98 0.32
N ILE A 133 -1.48 -6.47 -0.87
CA ILE A 133 -2.47 -7.55 -1.03
C ILE A 133 -1.97 -8.78 -0.28
N GLU A 134 -2.82 -9.33 0.57
CA GLU A 134 -2.52 -10.58 1.25
C GLU A 134 -2.82 -11.77 0.32
N TRP A 135 -1.78 -12.40 -0.22
CA TRP A 135 -1.91 -13.59 -1.06
C TRP A 135 -1.74 -14.85 -0.21
N GLU A 136 -2.83 -15.37 0.35
CA GLU A 136 -2.83 -16.69 0.99
C GLU A 136 -3.32 -17.75 0.00
N LYS A 137 -2.51 -18.78 -0.26
CA LYS A 137 -2.90 -19.91 -1.13
C LYS A 137 -4.16 -20.56 -0.58
N GLY A 138 -5.22 -20.60 -1.39
CA GLY A 138 -6.49 -21.26 -1.03
C GLY A 138 -7.51 -20.36 -0.33
N TYR A 139 -7.19 -19.10 -0.03
CA TYR A 139 -8.12 -18.17 0.61
C TYR A 139 -8.63 -17.10 -0.37
N ASN A 140 -9.94 -16.86 -0.32
CA ASN A 140 -10.56 -15.79 -1.10
C ASN A 140 -10.17 -14.44 -0.47
N THR A 141 -9.48 -13.58 -1.21
CA THR A 141 -9.02 -12.28 -0.71
C THR A 141 -10.08 -11.19 -0.88
N LYS A 142 -11.20 -11.45 -1.57
CA LYS A 142 -12.25 -10.46 -1.76
C LYS A 142 -12.94 -10.15 -0.44
N CYS A 143 -13.11 -8.88 -0.16
CA CYS A 143 -13.87 -8.40 0.99
C CYS A 143 -15.40 -8.47 0.81
N THR A 144 -15.85 -9.00 -0.33
CA THR A 144 -17.24 -9.42 -0.56
C THR A 144 -17.50 -10.87 -0.12
N HIS A 145 -16.45 -11.64 0.20
CA HIS A 145 -16.57 -13.00 0.73
C HIS A 145 -16.84 -12.93 2.23
N SER A 146 -17.80 -13.74 2.73
CA SER A 146 -18.32 -13.67 4.11
C SER A 146 -17.22 -13.58 5.20
N PRO A 147 -16.19 -14.44 5.22
CA PRO A 147 -15.02 -14.34 6.12
C PRO A 147 -14.22 -13.04 6.10
N ASN A 148 -14.43 -12.15 5.13
CA ASN A 148 -13.71 -10.89 4.99
C ASN A 148 -14.64 -9.67 5.07
N MET A 149 -15.95 -9.86 5.23
CA MET A 149 -16.91 -8.76 5.17
C MET A 149 -16.78 -7.78 6.33
N TYR A 150 -16.25 -8.20 7.47
CA TYR A 150 -16.06 -7.36 8.65
C TYR A 150 -14.89 -6.38 8.55
N TYR A 151 -13.95 -6.58 7.61
CA TYR A 151 -12.83 -5.67 7.44
C TYR A 151 -13.31 -4.33 6.88
N ARG A 152 -12.78 -3.24 7.45
CA ARG A 152 -13.10 -1.87 7.05
C ARG A 152 -12.43 -1.52 5.73
N ASN A 153 -13.06 -0.67 4.93
CA ASN A 153 -12.43 -0.12 3.73
C ASN A 153 -11.36 0.90 4.10
N PHE A 154 -10.39 1.11 3.21
CA PHE A 154 -9.70 2.38 3.14
C PHE A 154 -10.69 3.50 2.79
N SER A 155 -10.46 4.68 3.37
CA SER A 155 -11.18 5.90 3.00
C SER A 155 -10.19 6.80 2.25
N PRO A 156 -9.99 6.61 0.93
CA PRO A 156 -9.07 7.45 0.16
C PRO A 156 -9.52 8.92 0.14
N GLU A 157 -10.81 9.19 0.30
CA GLU A 157 -11.37 10.55 0.34
C GLU A 157 -10.92 11.37 1.56
N LYS A 158 -10.62 10.70 2.70
CA LYS A 158 -10.10 11.38 3.90
C LYS A 158 -8.61 11.69 3.85
N ALA A 159 -7.87 11.17 2.87
CA ALA A 159 -6.45 11.49 2.67
C ALA A 159 -6.25 12.77 1.82
N ILE A 160 -7.34 13.41 1.38
CA ILE A 160 -7.36 14.56 0.46
C ILE A 160 -7.70 15.88 1.21
N ALA A 161 -8.01 15.81 2.50
CA ALA A 161 -8.32 16.98 3.34
C ALA A 161 -7.07 17.56 4.02
#